data_AF-A0A9P5W6I4-F1
#
_entry.id   AF-A0A9P5W6I4-F1
#
_cell.length_a   1.000
_cell.length_b   1.000
_cell.length_c   1.000
_cell.angle_alpha   90.00
_cell.angle_beta   90.00
_cell.angle_gamma   90.00
#
_symmetry.space_group_name_H-M   'P 1'
#
loop_
_entity.id
_entity.type
_entity.pdbx_description
1 polymer ?
#
loop_
_entity_poly.entity_id
_entity_poly.type
_entity_poly.pdbx_seq_one_letter_code
_entity_poly.pdbx_strand_id
1 'polypeptide(L)'
;MFSIRHMATATEEKKPETKAQSILDSLPGNSLVSKTAYVTAFTSAAAYLISKEIYIFNEESLVLFAFAATFGGIVKSAREPFNEWADGHINKIRSVLQKARADHKTAVEDRIDQVGQMKDVVDVTKALYALSKETAQLEAEAFELKQKTALTAEVKAVLDSWVRYEASVREREQSKLAAYMIEKIKADLQDAALQSQILEESINEVERITK
;
A
#
# COMPACT_ATOMS: atom_id res chain seq x y z
N MET A 1 29.45 69.47 41.07
CA MET A 1 30.09 68.31 41.73
C MET A 1 30.12 67.18 40.72
N PHE A 2 31.32 66.77 40.32
CA PHE A 2 31.65 65.88 39.20
C PHE A 2 31.35 64.40 39.50
N SER A 3 30.93 63.63 38.49
CA SER A 3 31.70 62.51 37.90
C SER A 3 30.78 61.55 37.12
N ILE A 4 30.89 61.55 35.79
CA ILE A 4 30.35 60.49 34.91
C ILE A 4 31.54 59.60 34.53
N ARG A 5 31.62 58.41 35.13
CA ARG A 5 32.62 57.39 34.78
C ARG A 5 32.30 56.85 33.38
N HIS A 6 33.21 57.06 32.44
CA HIS A 6 33.21 56.36 31.17
C HIS A 6 33.68 54.91 31.43
N MET A 7 32.83 53.93 31.12
CA MET A 7 33.26 52.52 31.07
C MET A 7 34.10 52.33 29.80
N ALA A 8 35.42 52.21 29.99
CA ALA A 8 36.30 51.72 28.95
C ALA A 8 36.11 50.21 28.82
N THR A 9 35.57 49.74 27.69
CA THR A 9 35.67 48.34 27.28
C THR A 9 37.15 48.04 27.05
N ALA A 10 37.78 47.36 28.00
CA ALA A 10 39.10 46.79 27.81
C ALA A 10 39.02 45.80 26.64
N THR A 11 39.54 46.22 25.49
CA THR A 11 39.80 45.30 24.39
C THR A 11 40.94 44.43 24.88
N GLU A 12 40.76 43.10 24.99
CA GLU A 12 41.90 42.21 25.20
C GLU A 12 42.90 42.44 24.06
N GLU A 13 43.99 43.14 24.36
CA GLU A 13 45.13 43.23 23.46
C GLU A 13 45.69 41.81 23.30
N LYS A 14 45.31 41.14 22.21
CA LYS A 14 45.96 39.90 21.78
C LYS A 14 47.47 40.13 21.82
N LYS A 15 48.17 39.35 22.65
CA LYS A 15 49.62 39.46 22.84
C LYS A 15 50.32 39.50 21.47
N PRO A 16 51.35 40.35 21.30
CA PRO A 16 52.04 40.52 20.02
C PRO A 16 52.56 39.20 19.44
N GLU A 17 52.98 38.28 20.32
CA GLU A 17 53.40 36.92 19.98
C GLU A 17 52.31 36.12 19.25
N THR A 18 51.05 36.22 19.70
CA THR A 18 49.92 35.48 19.14
C THR A 18 49.53 36.03 17.76
N LYS A 19 49.67 37.35 17.55
CA LYS A 19 49.47 37.97 16.24
C LYS A 19 50.59 37.58 15.27
N ALA A 20 51.85 37.62 15.70
CA ALA A 20 52.99 37.21 14.88
C ALA A 20 52.89 35.73 14.44
N GLN A 21 52.45 34.85 15.34
CA GLN A 21 52.17 33.45 15.01
C GLN A 21 51.06 33.33 13.97
N SER A 22 49.95 34.05 14.10
CA SER A 22 48.88 34.02 13.08
C SER A 22 49.33 34.47 11.69
N ILE A 23 50.29 35.41 11.61
CA ILE A 23 50.86 35.86 10.34
C ILE A 23 51.74 34.77 9.74
N LEU A 24 52.60 34.14 10.54
CA LEU A 24 53.42 33.00 10.10
C LEU A 24 52.53 31.83 9.65
N ASP A 25 51.44 31.57 10.35
CA ASP A 25 50.50 30.49 10.04
C ASP A 25 49.76 30.72 8.72
N SER A 26 49.49 31.98 8.36
CA SER A 26 48.87 32.34 7.08
C SER A 26 49.77 32.13 5.85
N LEU A 27 51.09 32.02 6.03
CA LEU A 27 52.02 31.80 4.92
C LEU A 27 51.96 30.34 4.43
N PRO A 28 52.05 30.11 3.11
CA PRO A 28 52.03 28.76 2.56
C PRO A 28 53.25 27.96 3.04
N GLY A 29 53.04 26.70 3.42
CA GLY A 29 54.10 25.79 3.86
C GLY A 29 53.79 25.11 5.19
N ASN A 30 54.20 23.83 5.30
CA ASN A 30 53.84 22.97 6.43
C ASN A 30 54.92 22.89 7.53
N SER A 31 55.99 23.70 7.44
CA SER A 31 57.11 23.71 8.38
C SER A 31 57.46 25.13 8.84
N LEU A 32 57.77 25.29 10.12
CA LEU A 32 58.23 26.55 10.72
C LEU A 32 59.44 27.11 9.99
N VAL A 33 60.38 26.25 9.56
CA VAL A 33 61.56 26.65 8.80
C VAL A 33 61.18 27.26 7.47
N SER A 34 60.16 26.72 6.79
CA SER A 34 59.69 27.28 5.52
C SER A 34 59.01 28.63 5.73
N LYS A 35 58.19 28.76 6.77
CA LYS A 35 57.47 30.01 7.08
C LYS A 35 58.43 31.13 7.46
N THR A 36 59.43 30.85 8.29
CA THR A 36 60.47 31.82 8.65
C THR A 36 61.42 32.11 7.49
N ALA A 37 61.70 31.12 6.64
CA ALA A 37 62.47 31.31 5.41
C ALA A 37 61.77 32.29 4.47
N TYR A 38 60.45 32.22 4.28
CA TYR A 38 59.73 33.22 3.47
C TYR A 38 59.88 34.63 4.02
N VAL A 39 59.60 34.84 5.31
CA VAL A 39 59.73 36.17 5.94
C VAL A 39 61.17 36.69 5.82
N THR A 40 62.15 35.84 6.07
CA THR A 40 63.57 36.20 6.01
C THR A 40 63.99 36.50 4.57
N ALA A 41 63.56 35.70 3.59
CA ALA A 41 63.85 35.90 2.17
C ALA A 41 63.20 37.17 1.63
N PHE A 42 61.94 37.45 1.96
CA PHE A 42 61.28 38.70 1.56
C PHE A 42 61.96 39.92 2.20
N THR A 43 62.31 39.83 3.48
CA THR A 43 62.98 40.94 4.18
C THR A 43 64.38 41.18 3.63
N SER A 44 65.15 40.12 3.37
CA SER A 44 66.50 40.24 2.80
C SER A 44 66.48 40.74 1.37
N ALA A 45 65.52 40.29 0.55
CA ALA A 45 65.30 40.80 -0.80
C ALA A 45 64.90 42.29 -0.79
N ALA A 46 63.97 42.68 0.09
CA ALA A 46 63.59 44.08 0.25
C ALA A 46 64.77 44.96 0.69
N ALA A 47 65.54 44.51 1.68
CA ALA A 47 66.75 45.20 2.13
C ALA A 47 67.80 45.32 1.01
N TYR A 48 67.95 44.28 0.19
CA TYR A 48 68.86 44.28 -0.96
C TYR A 48 68.41 45.28 -2.04
N LEU A 49 67.12 45.31 -2.38
CA LEU A 49 66.56 46.25 -3.37
C LEU A 49 66.74 47.71 -2.95
N ILE A 50 66.54 48.00 -1.66
CA ILE A 50 66.79 49.33 -1.08
C ILE A 50 68.29 49.64 -1.09
N SER A 51 69.12 48.71 -0.61
CA SER A 51 70.57 48.91 -0.48
C SER A 51 71.28 49.12 -1.83
N LYS A 52 70.71 48.58 -2.92
CA LYS A 52 71.26 48.70 -4.28
C LYS A 52 70.54 49.75 -5.12
N GLU A 53 69.58 50.48 -4.55
CA GLU A 53 68.75 51.46 -5.27
C GLU A 53 68.13 50.89 -6.55
N ILE A 54 67.87 49.58 -6.58
CA ILE A 54 67.26 48.90 -7.74
C ILE A 54 65.82 49.41 -7.94
N TYR A 55 65.17 49.82 -6.84
CA TYR A 55 63.90 50.52 -6.88
C TYR A 55 64.08 51.98 -6.45
N ILE A 56 63.82 52.90 -7.38
CA ILE A 56 63.88 54.35 -7.17
C ILE A 56 62.46 54.85 -6.97
N PHE A 57 62.19 55.51 -5.84
CA PHE A 57 60.90 56.15 -5.61
C PHE A 57 60.70 57.30 -6.60
N ASN A 58 59.74 57.12 -7.49
CA ASN A 58 59.37 58.11 -8.51
C ASN A 58 57.85 58.38 -8.46
N GLU A 59 57.37 59.30 -9.29
CA GLU A 59 55.96 59.58 -9.50
C GLU A 59 55.14 58.31 -9.82
N GLU A 60 55.70 57.38 -10.58
CA GLU A 60 55.08 56.09 -10.91
C GLU A 60 54.83 55.21 -9.68
N SER A 61 55.62 55.36 -8.61
CA SER A 61 55.42 54.64 -7.33
C SER A 61 54.11 55.08 -6.64
N LEU A 62 53.74 56.35 -6.78
CA LEU A 62 52.49 56.90 -6.24
C LEU A 62 51.29 56.41 -7.06
N VAL A 63 51.44 56.31 -8.38
CA VAL A 63 50.44 55.70 -9.27
C VAL A 63 50.24 54.21 -8.93
N LEU A 64 51.32 53.46 -8.74
CA LEU A 64 51.26 52.04 -8.34
C LEU A 64 50.51 51.85 -7.01
N PHE A 65 50.80 52.70 -6.02
CA PHE A 65 50.12 52.65 -4.73
C PHE A 65 48.62 52.97 -4.86
N ALA A 66 48.27 54.03 -5.58
CA ALA A 66 46.87 54.38 -5.83
C ALA A 66 46.11 53.28 -6.59
N PHE A 67 46.78 52.64 -7.57
CA PHE A 67 46.24 51.49 -8.29
C PHE A 67 46.03 50.29 -7.35
N ALA A 68 47.01 49.94 -6.53
CA ALA A 68 46.90 48.83 -5.59
C ALA A 68 45.79 49.06 -4.54
N ALA A 69 45.66 50.28 -4.03
CA ALA A 69 44.59 50.65 -3.09
C ALA A 69 43.20 50.55 -3.74
N THR A 70 43.05 51.08 -4.96
CA THR A 70 41.79 51.04 -5.71
C THR A 70 41.42 49.60 -6.07
N PHE A 71 42.38 48.84 -6.60
CA PHE A 71 42.20 47.44 -6.96
C PHE A 71 41.87 46.58 -5.73
N GLY A 72 42.56 46.79 -4.61
CA GLY A 72 42.26 46.12 -3.35
C GLY A 72 40.85 46.41 -2.85
N GLY A 73 40.39 47.65 -2.99
CA GLY A 73 39.00 48.04 -2.71
C GLY A 73 38.00 47.30 -3.60
N ILE A 74 38.25 47.28 -4.92
CA ILE A 74 37.39 46.59 -5.90
C ILE A 74 37.34 45.09 -5.62
N VAL A 75 38.48 44.44 -5.41
CA VAL A 75 38.54 43.00 -5.11
C VAL A 75 37.75 42.69 -3.84
N LYS A 76 37.89 43.51 -2.79
CA LYS A 76 37.15 43.32 -1.54
C LYS A 76 35.64 43.43 -1.75
N SER A 77 35.18 44.43 -2.51
CA SER A 77 33.75 44.65 -2.78
C SER A 77 33.16 43.66 -3.80
N ALA A 78 33.94 43.18 -4.77
CA ALA A 78 33.47 42.29 -5.82
C ALA A 78 33.54 40.80 -5.44
N ARG A 79 34.34 40.44 -4.43
CA ARG A 79 34.55 39.03 -4.03
C ARG A 79 33.27 38.34 -3.58
N GLU A 80 32.50 38.98 -2.71
CA GLU A 80 31.26 38.42 -2.18
C GLU A 80 30.20 38.20 -3.27
N PRO A 81 29.82 39.21 -4.09
CA PRO A 81 28.83 38.99 -5.14
C PRO A 81 29.31 38.00 -6.22
N PHE A 82 30.61 37.94 -6.49
CA PHE A 82 31.15 36.94 -7.42
C PHE A 82 31.03 35.51 -6.87
N ASN A 83 31.33 35.30 -5.60
CA ASN A 83 31.18 34.00 -4.96
C ASN A 83 29.71 33.57 -4.90
N GLU A 84 28.80 34.47 -4.52
CA GLU A 84 27.36 34.18 -4.51
C GLU A 84 26.84 33.82 -5.91
N TRP A 85 27.29 34.54 -6.93
CA TRP A 85 26.95 34.23 -8.32
C TRP A 85 27.48 32.86 -8.75
N ALA A 86 28.74 32.55 -8.42
CA ALA A 86 29.36 31.28 -8.74
C ALA A 86 28.65 30.11 -8.03
N ASP A 87 28.38 30.23 -6.73
CA ASP A 87 27.65 29.24 -5.94
C ASP A 87 26.22 29.06 -6.45
N GLY A 88 25.54 30.15 -6.81
CA GLY A 88 24.21 30.11 -7.42
C GLY A 88 24.19 29.33 -8.74
N HIS A 89 25.19 29.54 -9.58
CA HIS A 89 25.33 28.82 -10.85
C HIS A 89 25.62 27.32 -10.63
N ILE A 90 26.54 27.00 -9.73
CA ILE A 90 26.87 25.62 -9.35
C ILE A 90 25.63 24.91 -8.79
N ASN A 91 24.90 25.56 -7.88
CA ASN A 91 23.68 25.00 -7.29
C ASN A 91 22.58 24.79 -8.32
N LYS A 92 22.42 25.70 -9.28
CA LYS A 92 21.48 25.53 -10.39
C LYS A 92 21.81 24.29 -11.21
N ILE A 93 23.06 24.13 -11.65
CA ILE A 93 23.49 22.95 -12.41
C ILE A 93 23.28 21.67 -11.60
N ARG A 94 23.69 21.69 -10.33
CA ARG A 94 23.54 20.54 -9.43
C ARG A 94 22.07 20.15 -9.25
N SER A 95 21.18 21.13 -9.07
CA SER A 95 19.74 20.89 -8.91
C SER A 95 19.12 20.30 -10.17
N VAL A 96 19.49 20.79 -11.37
CA VAL A 96 19.01 20.25 -12.65
C VAL A 96 19.48 18.80 -12.82
N LEU A 97 20.74 18.51 -12.51
CA LEU A 97 21.28 17.16 -12.63
C LEU A 97 20.63 16.18 -11.63
N GLN A 98 20.41 16.62 -10.39
CA GLN A 98 19.72 15.81 -9.38
C GLN A 98 18.26 15.57 -9.76
N LYS A 99 17.56 16.59 -10.24
CA LYS A 99 16.19 16.47 -10.74
C LYS A 99 16.10 15.54 -11.94
N ALA A 100 16.97 15.70 -12.94
CA ALA A 100 17.00 14.83 -14.11
C ALA A 100 17.24 13.36 -13.73
N ARG A 101 18.10 13.10 -12.72
CA ARG A 101 18.29 11.74 -12.21
C ARG A 101 17.04 11.18 -11.54
N ALA A 102 16.37 11.98 -10.72
CA ALA A 102 15.12 11.58 -10.06
C ALA A 102 14.01 11.33 -11.09
N ASP A 103 13.80 12.26 -12.02
CA ASP A 103 12.79 12.15 -13.08
C ASP A 103 13.05 10.93 -13.96
N HIS A 104 14.31 10.65 -14.33
CA HIS A 104 14.66 9.45 -15.09
C HIS A 104 14.42 8.16 -14.28
N LYS A 105 14.69 8.16 -12.97
CA LYS A 105 14.40 7.01 -12.11
C LYS A 105 12.90 6.73 -12.09
N THR A 106 12.07 7.74 -11.86
CA THR A 106 10.61 7.62 -11.88
C THR A 106 10.10 7.16 -13.23
N ALA A 107 10.60 7.72 -14.35
CA ALA A 107 10.19 7.29 -15.68
C ALA A 107 10.52 5.81 -15.97
N VAL A 108 11.64 5.31 -15.43
CA VAL A 108 12.00 3.88 -15.54
C VAL A 108 11.11 3.02 -14.64
N GLU A 109 10.83 3.45 -13.41
CA GLU A 109 9.89 2.77 -12.50
C GLU A 109 8.49 2.66 -13.14
N ASP A 110 7.94 3.76 -13.65
CA ASP A 110 6.65 3.79 -14.35
C ASP A 110 6.63 2.83 -15.55
N ARG A 111 7.73 2.76 -16.31
CA ARG A 111 7.83 1.86 -17.45
C ARG A 111 7.91 0.40 -17.02
N ILE A 112 8.60 0.10 -15.92
CA ILE A 112 8.64 -1.25 -15.35
C ILE A 112 7.24 -1.66 -14.91
N ASP A 113 6.50 -0.79 -14.23
CA ASP A 113 5.14 -1.08 -13.77
C ASP A 113 4.18 -1.33 -14.92
N GLN A 114 4.24 -0.50 -15.97
CA GLN A 114 3.44 -0.70 -17.20
C GLN A 114 3.75 -2.04 -17.88
N VAL A 115 5.03 -2.40 -18.00
CA VAL A 115 5.43 -3.67 -18.60
C VAL A 115 5.08 -4.85 -17.69
N GLY A 116 5.15 -4.66 -16.36
CA GLY A 116 4.73 -5.64 -15.37
C GLY A 116 3.27 -6.02 -15.52
N GLN A 117 2.38 -5.03 -15.69
CA GLN A 117 0.96 -5.26 -15.93
C GLN A 117 0.72 -6.04 -17.24
N MET A 118 1.51 -5.80 -18.29
CA MET A 118 1.36 -6.51 -19.57
C MET A 118 1.74 -8.00 -19.47
N LYS A 119 2.62 -8.38 -18.53
CA LYS A 119 3.00 -9.78 -18.31
C LYS A 119 1.80 -10.63 -17.89
N ASP A 120 0.94 -10.08 -17.04
CA ASP A 120 -0.18 -10.81 -16.44
C ASP A 120 -1.39 -10.96 -17.39
N VAL A 121 -1.47 -10.14 -18.44
CA VAL A 121 -2.60 -10.16 -19.40
C VAL A 121 -2.75 -11.52 -20.07
N VAL A 122 -1.64 -12.20 -20.37
CA VAL A 122 -1.68 -13.53 -21.01
C VAL A 122 -2.29 -14.56 -20.08
N ASP A 123 -1.92 -14.56 -18.80
CA ASP A 123 -2.43 -15.52 -17.83
C ASP A 123 -3.88 -15.23 -17.45
N VAL A 124 -4.26 -13.95 -17.31
CA VAL A 124 -5.66 -13.54 -17.11
C VAL A 124 -6.53 -13.95 -18.30
N THR A 125 -6.04 -13.80 -19.52
CA THR A 125 -6.78 -14.21 -20.73
C THR A 125 -6.99 -15.73 -20.75
N LYS A 126 -5.95 -16.53 -20.44
CA LYS A 126 -6.08 -17.99 -20.32
C LYS A 126 -7.06 -18.38 -19.23
N ALA A 127 -7.00 -17.72 -18.08
CA ALA A 127 -7.92 -17.95 -16.97
C ALA A 127 -9.37 -17.63 -17.37
N LEU A 128 -9.60 -16.54 -18.12
CA LEU A 128 -10.93 -16.18 -18.60
C LEU A 128 -11.51 -17.21 -19.58
N TYR A 129 -10.68 -17.76 -20.48
CA TYR A 129 -11.09 -18.85 -21.37
C TYR A 129 -11.35 -20.16 -20.61
N ALA A 130 -10.50 -20.48 -19.63
CA ALA A 130 -10.70 -21.65 -18.77
C ALA A 130 -12.00 -21.53 -17.96
N LEU A 131 -12.24 -20.38 -17.35
CA LEU A 131 -13.47 -20.07 -16.62
C LEU A 131 -14.70 -20.16 -17.51
N SER A 132 -14.66 -19.62 -18.73
CA SER A 132 -15.76 -19.73 -19.68
C SER A 132 -16.07 -21.18 -20.05
N LYS A 133 -15.03 -22.01 -20.25
CA LYS A 133 -15.20 -23.43 -20.54
C LYS A 133 -15.79 -24.20 -19.34
N GLU A 134 -15.28 -23.95 -18.14
CA GLU A 134 -15.77 -24.56 -16.91
C GLU A 134 -17.22 -24.16 -16.63
N THR A 135 -17.57 -22.89 -16.83
CA THR A 135 -18.95 -22.39 -16.69
C THR A 135 -19.90 -23.10 -17.64
N ALA A 136 -19.53 -23.24 -18.92
CA ALA A 136 -20.36 -23.94 -19.90
C ALA A 136 -20.55 -25.43 -19.55
N GLN A 137 -19.51 -26.09 -19.01
CA GLN A 137 -19.62 -27.47 -18.55
C GLN A 137 -20.54 -27.60 -17.34
N LEU A 138 -20.35 -26.76 -16.33
CA LEU A 138 -21.19 -26.74 -15.12
C LEU A 138 -22.65 -26.41 -15.43
N GLU A 139 -22.91 -25.48 -16.35
CA GLU A 139 -24.27 -25.16 -16.80
C GLU A 139 -24.94 -26.35 -17.50
N ALA A 140 -24.21 -27.08 -18.35
CA ALA A 140 -24.73 -28.27 -19.01
C ALA A 140 -25.05 -29.39 -18.01
N GLU A 141 -24.15 -29.66 -17.07
CA GLU A 141 -24.36 -30.67 -16.01
C GLU A 141 -25.53 -30.28 -15.09
N ALA A 142 -25.61 -29.01 -14.69
CA ALA A 142 -26.72 -28.50 -13.90
C ALA A 142 -28.06 -28.61 -14.65
N PHE A 143 -28.06 -28.36 -15.95
CA PHE A 143 -29.26 -28.49 -16.79
C PHE A 143 -29.71 -29.94 -16.93
N GLU A 144 -28.77 -30.88 -17.14
CA GLU A 144 -29.08 -32.32 -17.17
C GLU A 144 -29.64 -32.80 -15.83
N LEU A 145 -28.98 -32.44 -14.72
CA LEU A 145 -29.44 -32.82 -13.39
C LEU A 145 -30.83 -32.23 -13.10
N LYS A 146 -31.07 -30.96 -13.46
CA LYS A 146 -32.37 -30.32 -13.31
C LYS A 146 -33.45 -31.06 -14.10
N GLN A 147 -33.19 -31.45 -15.35
CA GLN A 147 -34.13 -32.25 -16.14
C GLN A 147 -34.44 -33.61 -15.49
N LYS A 148 -33.41 -34.33 -15.00
CA LYS A 148 -33.59 -35.61 -14.30
C LYS A 148 -34.44 -35.45 -13.05
N THR A 149 -34.18 -34.41 -12.24
CA THR A 149 -34.96 -34.15 -11.03
C THR A 149 -36.40 -33.73 -11.33
N ALA A 150 -36.63 -32.93 -12.37
CA ALA A 150 -37.97 -32.54 -12.80
C ALA A 150 -38.78 -33.75 -13.27
N LEU A 151 -38.20 -34.62 -14.10
CA LEU A 151 -38.84 -35.86 -14.54
C LEU A 151 -39.14 -36.78 -13.34
N THR A 152 -38.19 -36.93 -12.42
CA THR A 152 -38.39 -37.75 -11.21
C THR A 152 -39.52 -37.20 -10.34
N ALA A 153 -39.62 -35.87 -10.21
CA ALA A 153 -40.69 -35.21 -9.47
C ALA A 153 -42.05 -35.41 -10.14
N GLU A 154 -42.14 -35.31 -11.47
CA GLU A 154 -43.37 -35.56 -12.23
C GLU A 154 -43.82 -37.01 -12.09
N VAL A 155 -42.92 -37.97 -12.29
CA VAL A 155 -43.21 -39.41 -12.14
C VAL A 155 -43.67 -39.73 -10.72
N LYS A 156 -43.00 -39.16 -9.71
CA LYS A 156 -43.42 -39.30 -8.31
C LYS A 156 -44.81 -38.72 -8.08
N ALA A 157 -45.10 -37.52 -8.58
CA ALA A 157 -46.40 -36.89 -8.42
C ALA A 157 -47.52 -37.71 -9.06
N VAL A 158 -47.27 -38.30 -10.24
CA VAL A 158 -48.19 -39.24 -10.88
C VAL A 158 -48.38 -40.46 -9.98
N LEU A 159 -47.30 -41.11 -9.53
CA LEU A 159 -47.39 -42.30 -8.67
C LEU A 159 -48.14 -42.02 -7.36
N ASP A 160 -47.84 -40.91 -6.68
CA ASP A 160 -48.53 -40.47 -5.46
C ASP A 160 -50.04 -40.26 -5.73
N SER A 161 -50.41 -39.76 -6.91
CA SER A 161 -51.82 -39.62 -7.31
C SER A 161 -52.52 -40.97 -7.50
N TRP A 162 -51.83 -41.97 -8.08
CA TRP A 162 -52.33 -43.35 -8.22
C TRP A 162 -52.51 -44.02 -6.86
N VAL A 163 -51.53 -43.89 -5.97
CA VAL A 163 -51.61 -44.43 -4.60
C VAL A 163 -52.77 -43.80 -3.84
N ARG A 164 -52.95 -42.48 -3.94
CA ARG A 164 -54.09 -41.79 -3.31
C ARG A 164 -55.42 -42.24 -3.89
N TYR A 165 -55.49 -42.43 -5.21
CA TYR A 165 -56.68 -42.95 -5.87
C TYR A 165 -57.00 -44.37 -5.39
N GLU A 166 -56.02 -45.28 -5.36
CA GLU A 166 -56.17 -46.66 -4.88
C GLU A 166 -56.63 -46.70 -3.42
N ALA A 167 -55.99 -45.92 -2.53
CA ALA A 167 -56.40 -45.82 -1.14
C ALA A 167 -57.86 -45.37 -1.01
N SER A 168 -58.28 -44.39 -1.80
CA SER A 168 -59.67 -43.92 -1.82
C SER A 168 -60.66 -44.96 -2.36
N VAL A 169 -60.26 -45.76 -3.36
CA VAL A 169 -61.08 -46.86 -3.90
C VAL A 169 -61.23 -47.94 -2.84
N ARG A 170 -60.13 -48.36 -2.21
CA ARG A 170 -60.11 -49.37 -1.16
C ARG A 170 -60.97 -48.95 0.03
N GLU A 171 -60.89 -47.69 0.47
CA GLU A 171 -61.73 -47.16 1.55
C GLU A 171 -63.23 -47.16 1.17
N ARG A 172 -63.56 -46.76 -0.08
CA ARG A 172 -64.95 -46.83 -0.58
C ARG A 172 -65.47 -48.26 -0.66
N GLU A 173 -64.65 -49.21 -1.10
CA GLU A 173 -65.00 -50.62 -1.16
C GLU A 173 -65.23 -51.19 0.23
N GLN A 174 -64.33 -50.92 1.18
CA GLN A 174 -64.49 -51.33 2.58
C GLN A 174 -65.75 -50.72 3.22
N SER A 175 -66.04 -49.44 2.97
CA SER A 175 -67.25 -48.77 3.45
C SER A 175 -68.52 -49.39 2.86
N LYS A 176 -68.55 -49.66 1.55
CA LYS A 176 -69.68 -50.34 0.89
C LYS A 176 -69.87 -51.77 1.40
N LEU A 177 -68.78 -52.52 1.57
CA LEU A 177 -68.81 -53.89 2.08
C LEU A 177 -69.32 -53.92 3.53
N ALA A 178 -68.86 -52.98 4.37
CA ALA A 178 -69.33 -52.83 5.74
C ALA A 178 -70.82 -52.45 5.79
N ALA A 179 -71.26 -51.48 4.97
CA ALA A 179 -72.67 -51.11 4.88
C ALA A 179 -73.55 -52.28 4.43
N TYR A 180 -73.12 -53.03 3.41
CA TYR A 180 -73.81 -54.23 2.93
C TYR A 180 -73.89 -55.33 4.01
N MET A 181 -72.79 -55.60 4.73
CA MET A 181 -72.80 -56.55 5.83
C MET A 181 -73.71 -56.10 6.98
N ILE A 182 -73.71 -54.81 7.34
CA ILE A 182 -74.59 -54.27 8.37
C ILE A 182 -76.06 -54.40 7.94
N GLU A 183 -76.39 -54.07 6.70
CA GLU A 183 -77.75 -54.19 6.16
C GLU A 183 -78.20 -55.65 6.13
N LYS A 184 -77.34 -56.56 5.66
CA LYS A 184 -77.61 -58.00 5.67
C LYS A 184 -77.83 -58.54 7.07
N ILE A 185 -76.96 -58.19 8.04
CA ILE A 185 -77.13 -58.61 9.45
C ILE A 185 -78.44 -58.05 10.02
N LYS A 186 -78.80 -56.80 9.72
CA LYS A 186 -80.08 -56.23 10.15
C LYS A 186 -81.28 -56.95 9.54
N ALA A 187 -81.21 -57.35 8.26
CA ALA A 187 -82.25 -58.12 7.60
C ALA A 187 -82.35 -59.56 8.17
N ASP A 188 -81.21 -60.23 8.36
CA ASP A 188 -81.14 -61.57 8.97
C ASP A 188 -81.66 -61.53 10.43
N LEU A 189 -81.45 -60.44 11.17
CA LEU A 189 -82.01 -60.21 12.51
C LEU A 189 -83.53 -59.95 12.54
N GLN A 190 -84.16 -59.63 11.40
CA GLN A 190 -85.62 -59.52 11.30
C GLN A 190 -86.30 -60.87 11.01
N ASP A 191 -85.53 -61.90 10.67
CA ASP A 191 -86.05 -63.23 10.41
C ASP A 191 -86.39 -63.97 11.73
N ALA A 192 -87.65 -64.43 11.84
CA ALA A 192 -88.19 -64.99 13.07
C ALA A 192 -87.49 -66.31 13.49
N ALA A 193 -86.94 -67.05 12.54
CA ALA A 193 -86.20 -68.29 12.81
C ALA A 193 -84.85 -68.03 13.49
N LEU A 194 -84.13 -66.98 13.06
CA LEU A 194 -82.84 -66.59 13.63
C LEU A 194 -83.00 -65.90 14.99
N GLN A 195 -84.03 -65.08 15.17
CA GLN A 195 -84.35 -64.51 16.49
C GLN A 195 -84.62 -65.61 17.52
N SER A 196 -85.36 -66.66 17.15
CA SER A 196 -85.63 -67.79 18.04
C SER A 196 -84.35 -68.55 18.42
N GLN A 197 -83.44 -68.79 17.45
CA GLN A 197 -82.15 -69.44 17.73
C GLN A 197 -81.25 -68.60 18.63
N ILE A 198 -81.15 -67.28 18.40
CA ILE A 198 -80.36 -66.37 19.25
C ILE A 198 -80.95 -66.30 20.65
N LEU A 199 -82.28 -66.28 20.79
CA LEU A 199 -82.94 -66.27 22.11
C LEU A 199 -82.66 -67.57 22.86
N GLU A 200 -82.73 -68.71 22.17
CA GLU A 200 -82.48 -70.04 22.74
C GLU A 200 -81.00 -70.22 23.14
N GLU A 201 -80.06 -69.72 22.33
CA GLU A 201 -78.62 -69.70 22.65
C GLU A 201 -78.31 -68.75 23.81
N SER A 202 -78.92 -67.57 23.84
CA SER A 202 -78.78 -66.60 24.94
C SER A 202 -79.37 -67.13 26.25
N ILE A 203 -80.51 -67.84 26.21
CA ILE A 203 -81.11 -68.51 27.38
C ILE A 203 -80.18 -69.62 27.88
N ASN A 204 -79.62 -70.43 26.99
CA ASN A 204 -78.65 -71.47 27.35
C ASN A 204 -77.37 -70.90 27.98
N GLU A 205 -76.88 -69.75 27.51
CA GLU A 205 -75.67 -69.11 28.06
C GLU A 205 -75.95 -68.47 29.44
N VAL A 206 -77.13 -67.87 29.63
CA VAL A 206 -77.55 -67.37 30.95
C VAL A 206 -77.78 -68.52 31.94
N GLU A 207 -78.42 -69.64 31.54
CA GLU A 207 -78.54 -70.84 32.37
C GLU A 207 -77.19 -71.43 32.78
N ARG A 208 -76.15 -71.25 31.96
CA ARG A 208 -74.77 -71.66 32.25
C ARG A 208 -74.04 -70.77 33.24
N ILE A 209 -74.38 -69.48 33.29
CA ILE A 209 -73.77 -68.49 34.21
C ILE A 209 -74.49 -68.47 35.57
N THR A 210 -75.76 -68.92 35.62
CA THR A 210 -76.60 -68.90 36.84
C THR A 210 -76.60 -70.25 37.60
N LYS A 211 -75.90 -71.26 37.10
CA LYS A 211 -75.55 -72.50 37.81
C LYS A 211 -74.10 -72.44 38.28
#